data_AF-A0A8T4A6D6-F1
#
_entry.id   AF-A0A8T4A6D6-F1
#
_cell.length_a   1.000
_cell.length_b   1.000
_cell.length_c   1.000
_cell.angle_alpha   90.00
_cell.angle_beta   90.00
_cell.angle_gamma   90.00
#
_symmetry.space_group_name_H-M   'P 1'
#
loop_
_entity.id
_entity.type
_entity.pdbx_description
1 polymer ?
#
loop_
_entity_poly.entity_id
_entity_poly.type
_entity_poly.pdbx_seq_one_letter_code
_entity_poly.pdbx_strand_id
1 'polypeptide(L)' 'MVKRRRDRVSMPASGAGLVRYMDEEGKGIKFKPEHVLFAAAGVIIIEVLLKMGLI' A
#
# COMPACT_ATOMS: atom_id res chain seq x y z
N MET A 1 -1.97 -8.69 59.56
CA MET A 1 -2.41 -7.91 58.38
C MET A 1 -1.21 -7.63 57.50
N VAL A 2 -0.93 -8.49 56.51
CA VAL A 2 0.30 -8.44 55.69
C VAL A 2 0.05 -7.57 54.46
N LYS A 3 0.76 -6.43 54.36
CA LYS A 3 0.62 -5.43 53.29
C LYS A 3 1.38 -5.91 52.04
N ARG A 4 0.70 -6.60 51.12
CA ARG A 4 1.24 -6.94 49.79
C ARG A 4 1.42 -5.66 48.98
N ARG A 5 2.63 -5.09 48.94
CA ARG A 5 3.01 -4.14 47.89
C ARG A 5 3.06 -4.92 46.58
N ARG A 6 1.98 -4.87 45.81
CA ARG A 6 2.03 -5.16 44.39
C ARG A 6 2.84 -4.03 43.77
N ASP A 7 4.11 -4.29 43.49
CA ASP A 7 4.89 -3.49 42.56
C ASP A 7 4.05 -3.38 41.29
N ARG A 8 3.41 -2.22 41.12
CA ARG A 8 2.81 -1.84 39.86
C ARG A 8 3.98 -1.56 38.93
N VAL A 9 4.58 -2.62 38.41
CA VAL A 9 5.38 -2.53 37.20
C VAL A 9 4.38 -2.08 36.15
N SER A 10 4.35 -0.77 35.91
CA SER A 10 3.70 -0.20 34.73
C SER A 10 4.49 -0.76 33.56
N MET A 11 4.03 -1.87 32.99
CA MET A 11 4.60 -2.36 31.74
C MET A 11 4.53 -1.18 30.78
N PRO A 12 5.66 -0.71 30.20
CA PRO A 12 5.58 0.25 29.13
C PRO A 12 4.69 -0.40 28.07
N ALA A 13 3.59 0.29 27.74
CA ALA A 13 2.63 -0.19 26.77
C ALA A 13 3.40 -0.75 25.58
N SER A 14 3.11 -1.99 25.20
CA SER A 14 3.67 -2.68 24.04
C SER A 14 3.41 -1.83 22.78
N GLY A 15 4.24 -0.82 22.56
CA GLY A 15 4.17 0.15 21.48
C GLY A 15 5.38 0.04 20.56
N ALA A 16 6.09 -1.09 20.59
CA ALA A 16 7.30 -1.34 19.79
C ALA A 16 7.05 -2.40 18.69
N GLY A 17 5.86 -2.41 18.12
CA GLY A 17 5.51 -3.22 16.95
C GLY A 17 4.43 -2.59 16.05
N LEU A 18 4.01 -1.37 16.39
CA LEU A 18 3.04 -0.57 15.64
C LEU A 18 3.66 0.75 15.15
N VAL A 19 5.00 0.80 15.00
CA VAL A 19 5.53 1.71 13.99
C VAL A 19 4.95 1.16 12.70
N ARG A 20 3.88 1.80 12.22
CA ARG A 20 3.28 1.52 10.93
C ARG A 20 4.37 1.81 9.89
N TYR A 21 5.21 0.83 9.62
CA TYR A 21 5.98 0.73 8.38
C TYR A 21 5.06 0.57 7.16
N MET A 22 3.74 0.75 7.33
CA MET A 22 2.81 0.96 6.24
C MET A 22 2.72 2.43 5.79
N ASP A 23 3.28 3.39 6.54
CA ASP A 23 3.30 4.80 6.12
C ASP A 23 4.38 5.11 5.05
N GLU A 24 5.26 4.16 4.75
CA GLU A 24 6.05 4.20 3.52
C GLU A 24 5.27 3.58 2.34
N GLU A 25 3.98 3.91 2.22
CA GLU A 25 3.32 3.83 0.92
C GLU A 25 4.15 4.68 -0.06
N GLY A 26 4.82 4.00 -0.99
CA GLY A 26 5.90 4.56 -1.82
C GLY A 26 5.65 5.99 -2.28
N LYS A 27 6.60 6.87 -1.96
CA LYS A 27 6.61 8.25 -2.48
C LYS A 27 6.70 8.17 -4.00
N GLY A 28 5.66 8.64 -4.70
CA GLY A 28 5.64 8.61 -6.15
C GLY A 28 4.27 8.95 -6.75
N ILE A 29 4.20 8.94 -8.07
CA ILE A 29 2.96 9.14 -8.82
C ILE A 29 2.09 7.90 -8.63
N LYS A 30 0.98 8.03 -7.90
CA LYS A 30 0.00 6.95 -7.71
C LYS A 30 -0.88 6.85 -8.95
N PHE A 31 -0.74 5.76 -9.70
CA PHE A 31 -1.67 5.42 -10.78
C PHE A 31 -2.83 4.61 -10.23
N LYS A 32 -4.05 5.04 -10.56
CA LYS A 32 -5.21 4.19 -10.34
C LYS A 32 -5.14 2.98 -11.30
N PRO A 33 -5.56 1.77 -10.89
CA PRO A 33 -5.51 0.57 -11.74
C PRO A 33 -6.21 0.76 -13.10
N GLU A 34 -7.27 1.57 -13.14
CA GLU A 34 -8.02 1.88 -14.35
C GLU A 34 -7.15 2.58 -15.40
N HIS A 35 -6.21 3.44 -15.00
CA HIS A 35 -5.30 4.11 -15.95
C HIS A 35 -4.39 3.12 -16.65
N VAL A 36 -3.89 2.11 -15.93
CA VAL A 36 -3.04 1.06 -16.50
C VAL A 36 -3.85 0.21 -17.47
N LEU A 37 -5.10 -0.09 -17.12
CA LEU A 37 -6.01 -0.85 -17.98
C LEU A 37 -6.30 -0.13 -19.29
N PHE A 38 -6.63 1.17 -19.23
CA PHE A 38 -6.87 1.97 -20.44
C PHE A 38 -5.62 2.13 -21.30
N ALA A 39 -4.44 2.31 -20.69
CA ALA A 39 -3.19 2.40 -21.42
C ALA A 39 -2.88 1.08 -22.17
N ALA A 40 -3.02 -0.06 -21.50
CA ALA A 40 -2.81 -1.37 -22.11
C ALA A 40 -3.82 -1.64 -23.24
N ALA A 41 -5.10 -1.37 -23.01
CA ALA A 41 -6.15 -1.53 -24.02
C ALA A 41 -5.90 -0.61 -25.24
N GLY A 42 -5.47 0.63 -25.01
CA GLY A 42 -5.12 1.58 -26.06
C GLY A 42 -4.00 1.08 -26.96
N VAL A 43 -2.92 0.53 -26.37
CA VAL A 43 -1.81 -0.05 -27.15
C VAL A 43 -2.29 -1.22 -28.00
N ILE A 44 -3.11 -2.11 -27.45
CA ILE A 44 -3.66 -3.26 -28.19
C ILE A 44 -4.50 -2.78 -29.38
N ILE A 45 -5.39 -1.80 -29.16
CA ILE A 45 -6.23 -1.24 -30.23
C ILE A 45 -5.36 -0.64 -31.33
N ILE A 46 -4.34 0.15 -30.96
CA ILE A 46 -3.42 0.75 -31.93
C ILE A 46 -2.72 -0.33 -32.75
N GLU A 47 -2.17 -1.37 -32.13
CA GLU A 47 -1.53 -2.47 -32.85
C GLU A 47 -2.49 -3.20 -33.80
N VAL A 48 -3.72 -3.45 -33.35
CA VAL A 48 -4.74 -4.11 -34.18
C VAL A 48 -5.08 -3.23 -35.39
N LEU A 49 -5.30 -1.93 -35.19
CA LEU A 49 -5.61 -0.99 -36.26
C LEU A 49 -4.46 -0.90 -37.28
N LEU A 50 -3.21 -0.86 -36.79
CA LEU A 50 -2.02 -0.84 -37.63
C LEU A 50 -1.87 -2.14 -38.43
N LYS A 51 -2.08 -3.30 -37.78
CA LYS A 51 -1.95 -4.61 -38.42
C LYS A 51 -3.05 -4.90 -39.42
N MET A 52 -4.24 -4.34 -39.20
CA MET A 52 -5.34 -4.38 -40.17
C MET A 52 -5.15 -3.40 -41.34
N GLY A 53 -4.10 -2.56 -41.32
CA GLY A 53 -3.83 -1.56 -42.36
C GLY A 53 -4.89 -0.45 -42.41
N LEU A 54 -5.62 -0.24 -41.30
CA LEU A 54 -6.60 0.84 -41.19
C LEU A 54 -5.91 2.20 -40.97
N ILE A 55 -4.70 2.16 -40.42
CA ILE A 55 -3.77 3.27 -40.17
C ILE A 55 -2.39 2.79 -40.63
#